data_AF-A0A388PZR1-F1
#
_entry.id   AF-A0A388PZR1-F1
#
_cell.length_a   1.000
_cell.length_b   1.000
_cell.length_c   1.000
_cell.angle_alpha   90.00
_cell.angle_beta   90.00
_cell.angle_gamma   90.00
#
_symmetry.space_group_name_H-M   'P 1'
#
loop_
_entity.id
_entity.type
_entity.pdbx_description
1 polymer ?
#
loop_
_entity_poly.entity_id
_entity_poly.type
_entity_poly.pdbx_seq_one_letter_code
_entity_poly.pdbx_strand_id
1 'polypeptide(L)' 'MNQEINDQPIIDLGKIKTDIASVNDLPISSHSTEFEKIHKQLQQALTNLDGV' A
#
# COMPACT_ATOMS: atom_id res chain seq x y z
N MET A 1 10.58 31.22 -1.46
CA MET A 1 9.14 30.96 -1.27
C MET A 1 8.88 29.53 -1.70
N ASN A 2 8.63 28.68 -0.69
CA ASN A 2 7.99 27.36 -0.67
C ASN A 2 8.17 26.45 -1.89
N GLN A 3 9.24 25.65 -1.89
CA GLN A 3 9.20 24.35 -2.55
C GLN A 3 8.44 23.41 -1.61
N GLU A 4 7.13 23.28 -1.85
CA GLU A 4 6.36 22.17 -1.30
C GLU A 4 6.85 20.91 -2.01
N ILE A 5 7.86 20.26 -1.41
CA ILE A 5 8.24 18.89 -1.76
C ILE A 5 7.00 18.08 -1.46
N ASN A 6 6.27 17.73 -2.52
CA ASN A 6 5.14 16.84 -2.47
C ASN A 6 5.70 15.47 -2.08
N ASP A 7 5.89 15.26 -0.77
CA ASP A 7 6.37 14.02 -0.14
C ASP A 7 5.26 12.97 -0.18
N GLN A 8 4.65 12.81 -1.35
CA GLN A 8 3.72 11.71 -1.58
C GLN A 8 4.57 10.45 -1.50
N PRO A 9 4.28 9.54 -0.56
CA PRO A 9 5.02 8.30 -0.45
C PRO A 9 4.92 7.60 -1.80
N ILE A 10 6.06 7.39 -2.46
CA ILE A 10 6.13 6.59 -3.67
C ILE A 10 5.72 5.18 -3.23
N ILE A 11 4.45 4.84 -3.45
CA ILE A 11 3.95 3.53 -3.07
C ILE A 11 4.40 2.52 -4.11
N ASP A 12 5.26 1.60 -3.68
CA ASP A 12 5.82 0.54 -4.52
C ASP A 12 4.80 -0.62 -4.66
N LEU A 13 4.20 -0.73 -5.85
CA LEU A 13 3.31 -1.84 -6.20
C LEU A 13 4.01 -3.21 -6.14
N GLY A 14 5.32 -3.27 -6.37
CA GLY A 14 6.13 -4.48 -6.24
C GLY A 14 6.21 -4.97 -4.79
N LYS A 15 6.29 -4.01 -3.84
CA LYS A 15 6.20 -4.32 -2.41
C LYS A 15 4.81 -4.82 -2.02
N ILE A 16 3.74 -4.17 -2.49
CA ILE A 16 2.36 -4.62 -2.22
C ILE A 16 2.13 -6.06 -2.70
N LYS A 17 2.64 -6.41 -3.89
CA LYS A 17 2.55 -7.78 -4.41
C LYS A 17 3.25 -8.80 -3.53
N THR A 18 4.41 -8.44 -2.99
CA THR A 18 5.17 -9.27 -2.05
C THR A 18 4.44 -9.43 -0.73
N ASP A 19 3.87 -8.32 -0.22
CA ASP A 19 3.12 -8.31 1.03
C ASP A 19 1.87 -9.21 0.90
N ILE A 20 1.14 -9.18 -0.22
CA ILE A 20 0.02 -10.11 -0.51
C ILE A 20 0.46 -11.58 -0.47
N ALA A 21 1.59 -11.90 -1.11
CA ALA A 21 2.08 -13.28 -1.15
C ALA A 21 2.42 -13.79 0.26
N SER A 22 2.99 -12.92 1.10
CA SER A 22 3.39 -13.25 2.48
C SER A 22 2.21 -13.50 3.44
N VAL A 23 0.99 -13.04 3.11
CA VAL A 23 -0.20 -13.30 3.95
C VAL A 23 -0.47 -14.79 4.09
N ASN A 24 -0.16 -15.59 3.07
CA ASN A 24 -0.36 -17.05 3.11
C ASN A 24 0.48 -17.74 4.19
N ASP A 25 1.59 -17.14 4.60
CA ASP A 25 2.49 -17.66 5.62
C ASP A 25 2.08 -17.23 7.04
N LEU A 26 1.08 -16.34 7.16
CA LEU A 26 0.58 -15.86 8.44
C LEU A 26 -0.57 -16.74 8.98
N PRO A 27 -0.78 -16.77 10.31
CA PRO A 27 -1.97 -17.38 10.89
C PRO A 27 -3.25 -16.79 10.31
N ILE A 28 -4.25 -17.63 10.06
CA ILE A 28 -5.54 -17.23 9.47
C ILE A 28 -6.21 -16.07 10.22
N SER A 29 -6.02 -16.00 11.55
CA SER A 29 -6.53 -14.93 12.40
C SER A 29 -5.96 -13.54 12.07
N SER A 30 -4.80 -13.48 11.42
CA SER A 30 -4.11 -12.25 11.04
C SER A 30 -4.39 -11.81 9.60
N HIS A 31 -5.02 -12.67 8.78
CA HIS A 31 -5.26 -12.41 7.37
C HIS A 31 -6.12 -11.17 7.16
N SER A 32 -7.24 -11.06 7.89
CA SER A 32 -8.14 -9.90 7.74
C SER A 32 -7.44 -8.58 8.00
N THR A 33 -6.60 -8.51 9.05
CA THR A 33 -5.83 -7.30 9.37
C THR A 33 -4.81 -6.96 8.30
N GLU A 34 -4.09 -7.94 7.76
CA GLU A 34 -3.11 -7.67 6.70
C GLU A 34 -3.76 -7.33 5.36
N PHE A 35 -4.86 -8.00 4.99
CA PHE A 35 -5.59 -7.62 3.78
C PHE A 35 -6.13 -6.19 3.86
N GLU A 36 -6.58 -5.73 5.05
CA GLU A 36 -7.03 -4.36 5.22
C GLU A 36 -5.89 -3.34 5.05
N LYS A 37 -4.69 -3.65 5.57
CA LYS A 37 -3.49 -2.80 5.39
C LYS A 37 -3.07 -2.73 3.93
N ILE A 38 -2.95 -3.89 3.28
CA ILE A 38 -2.64 -4.00 1.85
C ILE A 38 -3.65 -3.22 1.00
N HIS A 39 -4.94 -3.34 1.32
CA HIS A 39 -5.99 -2.62 0.61
C HIS A 39 -5.82 -1.10 0.74
N LYS A 40 -5.52 -0.58 1.94
CA LYS A 40 -5.26 0.85 2.14
C LYS A 40 -4.04 1.34 1.37
N GLN A 41 -2.95 0.56 1.36
CA GLN A 41 -1.75 0.87 0.59
C GLN A 41 -2.03 0.89 -0.91
N LEU A 42 -2.81 -0.07 -1.41
CA LEU A 42 -3.20 -0.11 -2.82
C LEU A 42 -4.11 1.06 -3.19
N GLN A 43 -5.09 1.41 -2.35
CA GLN A 43 -5.93 2.58 -2.58
C GLN A 43 -5.10 3.86 -2.66
N GLN A 44 -4.16 4.05 -1.74
CA GLN A 44 -3.27 5.21 -1.78
C GLN A 44 -2.40 5.23 -3.04
N ALA A 45 -1.85 4.07 -3.46
CA ALA A 45 -1.06 3.96 -4.67
C ALA A 45 -1.86 4.35 -5.92
N LEU A 46 -3.10 3.89 -6.00
CA LEU A 46 -4.01 4.16 -7.12
C LEU A 46 -4.48 5.61 -7.13
N THR A 47 -4.84 6.20 -5.98
CA THR A 47 -5.18 7.63 -5.87
C THR A 47 -4.02 8.51 -6.32
N ASN A 48 -2.78 8.19 -5.90
CA ASN A 48 -1.60 8.94 -6.32
C ASN A 48 -1.30 8.80 -7.83
N LEU A 49 -1.67 7.65 -8.43
CA LEU A 49 -1.50 7.41 -9.87
C LEU A 49 -2.56 8.12 -10.71
N ASP A 50 -3.81 8.15 -10.24
CA ASP A 50 -4.92 8.81 -10.93
C ASP A 50 -4.86 10.35 -10.82
N GLY A 51 -4.10 10.89 -9.86
CA GLY A 51 -3.76 12.33 -9.82
C GLY A 51 -4.95 13.29 -9.69
N VAL A 52 -6.05 12.86 -9.05
CA VAL A 52 -7.25 13.68 -8.79
C VAL A 52 -7.22 14.29 -7.39
#